data_AF-A0A7X7LCS6-F1
#
_entry.id   AF-A0A7X7LCS6-F1
#
_cell.length_a   1.000
_cell.length_b   1.000
_cell.length_c   1.000
_cell.angle_alpha   90.00
_cell.angle_beta   90.00
_cell.angle_gamma   90.00
#
_symmetry.space_group_name_H-M   'P 1'
#
loop_
_entity.id
_entity.type
_entity.pdbx_description
1 polymer ?
#
loop_
_entity_poly.entity_id
_entity_poly.type
_entity_poly.pdbx_seq_one_letter_code
_entity_poly.pdbx_strand_id
1 'polypeptide(L)'
;MKQWSIVLACLALFSTVAARAAIEPGTNEDEANTMYQARTADSWFEKLSFKLSRGVINLGSCWVELPRCIHVETAENPVIGPMKGLFKGTGLTLVRAVAGTMDVATFGTVDDTYTVYDQYSFPYFVWQDWYSSDRK
;
A
#
# COMPACT_ATOMS: atom_id res chain seq x y z
N MET A 1 -19.05 17.92 -39.92
CA MET A 1 -18.98 18.69 -38.66
C MET A 1 -19.57 17.96 -37.43
N LYS A 2 -20.46 16.96 -37.56
CA LYS A 2 -21.12 16.30 -36.39
C LYS A 2 -20.30 15.22 -35.64
N GLN A 3 -19.34 14.54 -36.29
CA GLN A 3 -18.58 13.46 -35.63
C GLN A 3 -17.55 13.96 -34.60
N TRP A 4 -17.02 15.17 -34.80
CA TRP A 4 -15.95 15.70 -33.93
C TRP A 4 -16.48 16.10 -32.55
N SER A 5 -17.76 16.46 -32.46
CA SER A 5 -18.44 16.79 -31.19
C SER A 5 -18.62 15.56 -30.28
N ILE A 6 -18.79 14.36 -30.86
CA ILE A 6 -18.94 13.11 -30.09
C ILE A 6 -17.59 12.67 -29.51
N VAL A 7 -16.52 12.76 -30.30
CA VAL A 7 -15.16 12.42 -29.87
C VAL A 7 -14.69 13.36 -28.75
N LEU A 8 -14.98 14.66 -28.85
CA LEU A 8 -14.66 15.64 -27.81
C LEU A 8 -15.49 15.40 -26.52
N ALA A 9 -16.76 15.01 -26.63
CA ALA A 9 -17.58 14.67 -25.48
C ALA A 9 -17.08 13.39 -24.77
N CYS A 10 -16.67 12.37 -25.52
CA CYS A 10 -16.08 11.14 -24.97
C CYS A 10 -14.73 11.42 -24.27
N LEU A 11 -13.88 12.27 -24.83
CA LEU A 11 -12.62 12.71 -24.22
C LEU A 11 -12.83 13.50 -22.93
N ALA A 12 -13.82 14.40 -22.91
CA ALA A 12 -14.18 15.17 -21.71
C ALA A 12 -14.78 14.27 -20.61
N LEU A 13 -15.60 13.28 -20.97
CA LEU A 13 -16.12 12.29 -20.02
C LEU A 13 -14.98 11.42 -19.46
N PHE A 14 -14.05 10.97 -20.30
CA PHE A 14 -12.87 10.22 -19.86
C PHE A 14 -11.99 11.04 -18.90
N SER A 15 -11.79 12.34 -19.15
CA SER A 15 -10.97 13.18 -18.26
C SER A 15 -11.64 13.39 -16.90
N THR A 16 -12.97 13.51 -16.85
CA THR A 16 -13.69 13.67 -15.57
C THR A 16 -13.70 12.40 -14.72
N VAL A 17 -13.81 11.22 -15.33
CA VAL A 17 -13.75 9.93 -14.62
C VAL A 17 -12.34 9.63 -14.13
N ALA A 18 -11.32 9.88 -14.94
CA ALA A 18 -9.93 9.73 -14.53
C ALA A 18 -9.54 10.71 -13.41
N ALA A 19 -10.07 11.94 -13.44
CA ALA A 19 -9.88 12.91 -12.36
C ALA A 19 -10.60 12.49 -11.07
N ARG A 20 -11.80 11.91 -11.15
CA ARG A 20 -12.55 11.44 -9.97
C ARG A 20 -11.83 10.27 -9.26
N ALA A 21 -11.31 9.31 -10.03
CA ALA A 21 -10.56 8.17 -9.49
C ALA A 21 -9.22 8.57 -8.84
N ALA A 22 -8.68 9.75 -9.18
CA ALA A 22 -7.44 10.25 -8.60
C ALA A 22 -7.65 11.13 -7.35
N ILE A 23 -8.89 11.54 -7.03
CA ILE A 23 -9.19 12.58 -6.03
C ILE A 23 -9.92 12.05 -4.79
N GLU A 24 -10.62 10.93 -4.85
CA GLU A 24 -11.28 10.38 -3.65
C GLU A 24 -10.31 9.50 -2.86
N PRO A 25 -9.80 9.93 -1.68
CA PRO A 25 -9.14 9.01 -0.77
C PRO A 25 -10.18 7.97 -0.36
N GLY A 26 -9.92 6.70 -0.70
CA GLY A 26 -10.76 5.59 -0.26
C GLY A 26 -10.85 5.58 1.27
N THR A 27 -12.01 5.24 1.81
CA THR A 27 -12.09 4.98 3.25
C THR A 27 -11.25 3.74 3.58
N ASN A 28 -10.80 3.60 4.83
CA ASN A 28 -10.03 2.42 5.24
C ASN A 28 -10.79 1.09 4.95
N GLU A 29 -12.12 1.14 5.02
CA GLU A 29 -12.98 -0.01 4.70
C GLU A 29 -12.97 -0.34 3.20
N ASP A 30 -12.99 0.68 2.33
CA ASP A 30 -12.93 0.49 0.88
C ASP A 30 -11.58 -0.08 0.45
N GLU A 31 -10.47 0.41 1.04
CA GLU A 31 -9.15 -0.15 0.82
C GLU A 31 -9.07 -1.60 1.29
N ALA A 32 -9.54 -1.90 2.51
CA ALA A 32 -9.56 -3.26 3.06
C ALA A 32 -10.38 -4.23 2.20
N ASN A 33 -11.55 -3.80 1.72
CA ASN A 33 -12.39 -4.58 0.81
C ASN A 33 -11.73 -4.81 -0.54
N THR A 34 -11.06 -3.80 -1.10
CA THR A 34 -10.30 -3.92 -2.35
C THR A 34 -9.14 -4.90 -2.21
N MET A 35 -8.41 -4.84 -1.08
CA MET A 35 -7.33 -5.78 -0.77
C MET A 35 -7.84 -7.20 -0.55
N TYR A 36 -8.97 -7.33 0.14
CA TYR A 36 -9.63 -8.62 0.33
C TYR A 36 -10.01 -9.24 -1.01
N GLN A 37 -10.63 -8.47 -1.91
CA GLN A 37 -10.95 -8.93 -3.26
C GLN A 37 -9.70 -9.31 -4.08
N ALA A 38 -8.62 -8.53 -3.99
CA ALA A 38 -7.36 -8.86 -4.67
C ALA A 38 -6.72 -10.16 -4.12
N ARG A 39 -6.87 -10.43 -2.81
CA ARG A 39 -6.43 -11.69 -2.19
C ARG A 39 -7.32 -12.88 -2.58
N THR A 40 -8.64 -12.67 -2.65
CA THR A 40 -9.64 -13.71 -2.91
C THR A 40 -9.96 -13.91 -4.39
N ALA A 41 -9.31 -13.18 -5.29
CA ALA A 41 -9.49 -13.30 -6.74
C ALA A 41 -9.52 -14.78 -7.20
N ASP A 42 -10.41 -15.10 -8.14
CA ASP A 42 -10.49 -16.48 -8.65
C ASP A 42 -9.34 -16.81 -9.60
N SER A 43 -8.81 -15.80 -10.29
CA SER A 43 -7.73 -15.99 -11.25
C SER A 43 -6.35 -15.96 -10.59
N TRP A 44 -5.53 -16.97 -10.90
CA TRP A 44 -4.16 -17.07 -10.40
C TRP A 44 -3.28 -15.89 -10.86
N PHE A 45 -3.49 -15.41 -12.09
CA PHE A 45 -2.75 -14.29 -12.66
C PHE A 45 -3.02 -12.98 -11.92
N GLU A 46 -4.26 -12.71 -11.50
CA GLU A 46 -4.59 -11.51 -10.71
C GLU A 46 -3.85 -11.51 -9.37
N LYS A 47 -3.86 -12.64 -8.64
CA LYS A 47 -3.10 -12.77 -7.39
C LYS A 47 -1.62 -12.51 -7.58
N LEU A 48 -1.04 -13.08 -8.64
CA LEU A 48 0.37 -12.93 -8.95
C LEU A 48 0.72 -11.47 -9.23
N SER A 49 -0.09 -10.80 -10.07
CA SER A 49 0.09 -9.40 -10.43
C SER A 49 -0.08 -8.46 -9.22
N PHE A 50 -1.01 -8.76 -8.33
CA PHE A 50 -1.21 -8.02 -7.09
C PHE A 50 0.01 -8.15 -6.16
N LYS A 51 0.51 -9.36 -5.93
CA LYS A 51 1.69 -9.58 -5.08
C LYS A 51 2.94 -8.92 -5.67
N LEU A 52 3.12 -9.00 -6.99
CA LEU A 52 4.22 -8.34 -7.67
C LEU A 52 4.15 -6.81 -7.52
N SER A 53 2.99 -6.22 -7.78
CA SER A 53 2.79 -4.77 -7.62
C SER A 53 2.96 -4.32 -6.18
N ARG A 54 2.44 -5.10 -5.21
CA ARG A 54 2.71 -4.92 -3.77
C ARG A 54 4.21 -4.91 -3.49
N GLY A 55 4.95 -5.86 -4.06
CA GLY A 55 6.40 -5.94 -3.88
C GLY A 55 7.14 -4.72 -4.38
N VAL A 56 6.83 -4.28 -5.61
CA VAL A 56 7.42 -3.08 -6.23
C VAL A 56 7.11 -1.83 -5.40
N ILE A 57 5.85 -1.67 -4.99
CA ILE A 57 5.42 -0.54 -4.17
C ILE A 57 6.17 -0.55 -2.83
N ASN A 58 6.22 -1.68 -2.15
CA ASN A 58 6.88 -1.79 -0.85
C ASN A 58 8.38 -1.53 -0.93
N LEU A 59 9.06 -1.97 -1.99
CA LEU A 59 10.46 -1.59 -2.22
C LEU A 59 10.64 -0.09 -2.46
N GLY A 60 9.76 0.53 -3.25
CA GLY A 60 9.83 1.96 -3.53
C GLY A 60 9.45 2.85 -2.34
N SER A 61 8.59 2.35 -1.44
CA SER A 61 8.02 3.11 -0.34
C SER A 61 8.51 2.68 1.04
N CYS A 62 9.43 1.71 1.17
CA CYS A 62 9.87 1.19 2.46
C CYS A 62 10.44 2.26 3.38
N TRP A 63 11.19 3.21 2.82
CA TRP A 63 11.84 4.30 3.56
C TRP A 63 10.84 5.25 4.24
N VAL A 64 9.58 5.28 3.81
CA VAL A 64 8.52 6.12 4.39
C VAL A 64 8.10 5.63 5.78
N GLU A 65 8.36 4.37 6.13
CA GLU A 65 8.15 3.82 7.48
C GLU A 65 8.92 4.60 8.55
N LEU A 66 10.16 5.02 8.23
CA LEU A 66 11.03 5.72 9.17
C LEU A 66 10.49 7.09 9.62
N PRO A 67 10.26 8.08 8.72
CA PRO A 67 9.73 9.37 9.12
C PRO A 67 8.33 9.27 9.71
N ARG A 68 7.50 8.32 9.25
CA ARG A 68 6.15 8.11 9.79
C ARG A 68 6.20 7.66 11.25
N CYS A 69 7.02 6.66 11.59
CA CYS A 69 7.13 6.20 12.97
C CYS A 69 7.70 7.29 13.89
N ILE A 70 8.67 8.08 13.45
CA ILE A 70 9.15 9.24 14.21
C ILE A 70 8.00 10.20 14.49
N HIS A 71 7.21 10.55 13.47
CA HIS A 71 6.10 11.49 13.62
C HIS A 71 5.03 10.97 14.60
N VAL A 72 4.56 9.73 14.41
CA VAL A 72 3.49 9.13 15.23
C VAL A 72 3.94 8.97 16.68
N GLU A 73 5.13 8.43 16.92
CA GLU A 73 5.64 8.19 18.27
C GLU A 73 5.97 9.50 18.99
N THR A 74 6.44 10.52 18.27
CA THR A 74 6.67 11.87 18.84
C THR A 74 5.36 12.55 19.23
N ALA A 75 4.28 12.34 18.46
CA ALA A 75 2.96 12.86 18.79
C ALA A 75 2.38 12.18 20.04
N GLU A 76 2.70 10.90 20.27
CA GLU A 76 2.31 10.17 21.49
C GLU A 76 3.14 10.60 22.71
N ASN A 77 4.46 10.71 22.55
CA ASN A 77 5.36 11.16 23.61
C ASN A 77 6.52 11.99 23.04
N PRO A 78 6.57 13.32 23.27
CA PRO A 78 7.59 14.17 22.65
C PRO A 78 9.01 13.94 23.19
N VAL A 79 9.17 13.31 24.36
CA VAL A 79 10.48 13.10 24.99
C VAL A 79 11.13 11.80 24.53
N ILE A 80 10.38 10.69 24.56
CA ILE A 80 10.90 9.34 24.24
C ILE A 80 10.52 8.91 22.81
N GLY A 81 9.43 9.48 22.28
CA GLY A 81 8.86 9.16 20.96
C GLY A 81 9.82 9.26 19.79
N PRO A 82 10.68 10.30 19.67
CA PRO A 82 11.65 10.38 18.58
C PRO A 82 12.58 9.17 18.51
N MET A 83 13.07 8.71 19.68
CA MET A 83 13.98 7.55 19.77
C MET A 83 13.23 6.24 19.49
N LYS A 84 12.05 6.06 20.09
CA LYS A 84 11.18 4.88 19.86
C LYS A 84 10.80 4.78 18.39
N GLY A 85 10.40 5.89 17.77
CA GLY A 85 10.05 6.00 16.36
C GLY A 85 11.23 5.74 15.42
N LEU A 86 12.44 6.15 15.78
CA LEU A 86 13.65 5.82 15.02
C LEU A 86 13.91 4.31 14.97
N PHE A 87 13.93 3.65 16.13
CA PHE A 87 14.16 2.20 16.20
C PHE A 87 13.03 1.42 15.51
N LYS A 88 11.78 1.76 15.82
CA LYS A 88 10.61 1.11 15.22
C LYS A 88 10.56 1.33 13.71
N GLY A 89 10.72 2.57 13.26
CA GLY A 89 10.70 2.93 11.86
C GLY A 89 11.81 2.26 11.05
N THR A 90 13.01 2.09 11.64
CA THR A 90 14.11 1.35 11.02
C THR A 90 13.74 -0.13 10.86
N GLY A 91 13.20 -0.75 11.91
CA GLY A 91 12.74 -2.14 11.85
C GLY A 91 11.67 -2.38 10.79
N LEU A 92 10.63 -1.53 10.76
CA LEU A 92 9.54 -1.65 9.78
C LEU A 92 10.01 -1.36 8.35
N THR A 93 10.96 -0.43 8.16
CA THR A 93 11.60 -0.17 6.86
C THR A 93 12.27 -1.45 6.34
N LEU A 94 13.05 -2.13 7.20
CA LEU A 94 13.74 -3.37 6.83
C LEU A 94 12.75 -4.49 6.52
N VAL A 95 11.74 -4.70 7.36
CA VAL A 95 10.69 -5.71 7.13
C VAL A 95 9.99 -5.47 5.81
N ARG A 96 9.57 -4.22 5.52
CA ARG A 96 8.89 -3.87 4.27
C ARG A 96 9.81 -4.03 3.06
N ALA A 97 11.09 -3.67 3.18
CA ALA A 97 12.06 -3.87 2.12
C ALA A 97 12.31 -5.36 1.82
N VAL A 98 12.44 -6.19 2.85
CA VAL A 98 12.61 -7.65 2.68
C VAL A 98 11.34 -8.27 2.09
N ALA A 99 10.17 -7.94 2.63
CA ALA A 99 8.89 -8.43 2.11
C ALA A 99 8.70 -8.03 0.63
N GLY A 100 8.98 -6.78 0.28
CA GLY A 100 8.92 -6.31 -1.10
C GLY A 100 9.94 -6.99 -2.01
N THR A 101 11.17 -7.20 -1.53
CA THR A 101 12.20 -7.96 -2.25
C THR A 101 11.73 -9.39 -2.53
N MET A 102 11.14 -10.06 -1.54
CA MET A 102 10.63 -11.43 -1.70
C MET A 102 9.50 -11.49 -2.72
N ASP A 103 8.53 -10.57 -2.64
CA ASP A 103 7.43 -10.48 -3.60
C ASP A 103 7.96 -10.27 -5.03
N VAL A 104 8.95 -9.40 -5.23
CA VAL A 104 9.54 -9.13 -6.56
C VAL A 104 10.42 -10.30 -7.04
N ALA A 105 11.33 -10.80 -6.20
CA ALA A 105 12.28 -11.84 -6.56
C ALA A 105 11.59 -13.17 -6.89
N THR A 106 10.45 -13.44 -6.25
CA THR A 106 9.63 -14.63 -6.52
C THR A 106 8.53 -14.40 -7.54
N PHE A 107 8.48 -13.23 -8.17
CA PHE A 107 7.42 -12.83 -9.08
C PHE A 107 6.00 -13.01 -8.50
N GLY A 108 5.84 -12.80 -7.18
CA GLY A 108 4.56 -12.95 -6.47
C GLY A 108 4.10 -14.41 -6.30
N THR A 109 4.93 -15.41 -6.59
CA THR A 109 4.54 -16.83 -6.51
C THR A 109 4.44 -17.36 -5.09
N VAL A 110 5.07 -16.70 -4.12
CA VAL A 110 5.05 -17.10 -2.71
C VAL A 110 3.65 -16.93 -2.13
N ASP A 111 3.17 -17.95 -1.43
CA ASP A 111 1.89 -17.89 -0.73
C ASP A 111 1.96 -16.96 0.48
N ASP A 112 0.91 -16.16 0.67
CA ASP A 112 0.86 -15.13 1.72
C ASP A 112 0.87 -15.76 3.12
N THR A 113 0.41 -17.01 3.26
CA THR A 113 0.45 -17.81 4.50
C THR A 113 1.84 -17.85 5.16
N TYR A 114 2.91 -17.79 4.35
CA TYR A 114 4.30 -17.84 4.81
C TYR A 114 4.99 -16.48 4.81
N THR A 115 4.25 -15.41 4.53
CA THR A 115 4.78 -14.05 4.50
C THR A 115 4.42 -13.28 5.77
N VAL A 116 5.09 -12.15 5.97
CA VAL A 116 4.82 -11.25 7.09
C VAL A 116 3.39 -10.71 7.12
N TYR A 117 2.72 -10.65 5.97
CA TYR A 117 1.38 -10.08 5.85
C TYR A 117 0.33 -10.92 6.58
N ASP A 118 0.35 -12.25 6.43
CA ASP A 118 -0.63 -13.13 7.10
C ASP A 118 -0.16 -13.49 8.53
N GLN A 119 1.13 -13.75 8.73
CA GLN A 119 1.65 -14.17 10.04
C GLN A 119 1.60 -13.08 11.11
N TYR A 120 1.81 -11.82 10.73
CA TYR A 120 1.84 -10.70 11.66
C TYR A 120 0.73 -9.69 11.42
N SER A 121 -0.22 -9.99 10.52
CA SER A 121 -1.22 -9.01 10.06
C SER A 121 -0.57 -7.70 9.61
N PHE A 122 0.59 -7.79 8.94
CA PHE A 122 1.35 -6.63 8.52
C PHE A 122 0.64 -5.91 7.35
N PRO A 123 0.51 -4.57 7.39
CA PRO A 123 -0.20 -3.86 6.33
C PRO A 123 0.50 -4.00 4.97
N TYR A 124 -0.28 -4.28 3.93
CA TYR A 124 0.20 -4.46 2.56
C TYR A 124 0.96 -3.24 2.05
N PHE A 125 0.54 -2.03 2.43
CA PHE A 125 1.17 -0.78 2.01
C PHE A 125 1.54 0.12 3.18
N VAL A 126 2.47 1.05 2.96
CA VAL A 126 2.99 1.93 4.01
C VAL A 126 1.96 2.96 4.52
N TRP A 127 0.98 3.33 3.70
CA TRP A 127 -0.06 4.30 4.08
C TRP A 127 -1.20 3.69 4.89
N GLN A 128 -1.35 2.37 4.89
CA GLN A 128 -2.35 1.69 5.70
C GLN A 128 -2.05 1.86 7.20
N ASP A 129 -3.10 2.06 7.98
CA ASP A 129 -3.05 2.30 9.43
C ASP A 129 -2.06 3.40 9.85
N TRP A 130 -1.99 4.48 9.06
CA TRP A 130 -0.98 5.54 9.19
C TRP A 130 -0.74 6.01 10.63
N TYR A 131 -1.81 6.20 11.40
CA TYR A 131 -1.77 6.76 12.76
C TYR A 131 -1.62 5.73 13.87
N SER A 132 -1.56 4.43 13.56
CA SER A 132 -1.45 3.38 14.57
C SER A 132 -0.02 3.22 15.10
N SER A 133 0.19 3.53 16.38
CA SER A 133 1.43 3.24 17.11
C SER A 133 1.52 1.79 17.59
N ASP A 134 0.47 0.99 17.43
CA ASP A 134 0.43 -0.42 17.84
C ASP A 134 0.87 -1.41 16.76
N ARG A 135 1.26 -0.92 15.58
CA ARG A 135 1.75 -1.80 14.51
C ARG A 135 2.97 -2.61 14.95
N LYS A 136 2.86 -3.92 14.77
CA LYS A 136 3.87 -4.92 15.11
C LYS A 136 4.76 -5.22 13.92
#